data_AF-A0A2V9IQC2-F1
#
_entry.id   AF-A0A2V9IQC2-F1
#
_cell.length_a   1.000
_cell.length_b   1.000
_cell.length_c   1.000
_cell.angle_alpha   90.00
_cell.angle_beta   90.00
_cell.angle_gamma   90.00
#
_symmetry.space_group_name_H-M   'P 1'
#
loop_
_entity.id
_entity.type
_entity.pdbx_description
1 polymer ?
#
loop_
_entity_poly.entity_id
_entity_poly.type
_entity_poly.pdbx_seq_one_letter_code
_entity_poly.pdbx_strand_id
1 'polypeptide(L)'
;MFRFRGGWVFANRPECQKTMSTMLKSSWREIPPVLARRDCTLCRGTGWELLIVSGLSRARRCGCLALDRLLKLKEIVRIPRRYEHCSLGEFRPLTLSQTRALGEAQRFAERFPEVTRGLFFCGPPGVGKTHLAVAIVQELLQRFHEDLLFVDFESLAYRHACPTRASHKREDLEWGRMTRVSLLILDNFGQDAPSRDIVRMTEELLHARRVRKKASIFTGDAIPSHASFPLGRAWKLEHSPTQNLLCSLSANTVIDLFASVRVVHLHGADHRKLSSDTEVLFQNRNLRKT
;
A
#
# COMPACT_ATOMS: atom_id res chain seq x y z
N MET A 1 64.85 -57.59 -4.02
CA MET A 1 65.73 -56.54 -4.56
C MET A 1 64.94 -55.75 -5.59
N PHE A 2 65.15 -54.43 -5.61
CA PHE A 2 64.49 -53.40 -6.42
C PHE A 2 63.14 -52.84 -5.97
N ARG A 3 63.18 -51.51 -5.88
CA ARG A 3 62.27 -50.51 -5.37
C ARG A 3 61.69 -49.81 -6.60
N PHE A 4 60.38 -49.57 -6.67
CA PHE A 4 59.83 -48.57 -7.61
C PHE A 4 58.90 -47.59 -6.89
N ARG A 5 59.16 -46.33 -7.18
CA ARG A 5 58.49 -45.10 -6.71
C ARG A 5 57.31 -44.76 -7.62
N GLY A 6 56.40 -43.94 -7.09
CA GLY A 6 55.39 -43.18 -7.84
C GLY A 6 54.05 -43.91 -7.81
N GLY A 7 52.95 -43.32 -7.33
CA GLY A 7 52.51 -41.94 -7.47
C GLY A 7 51.07 -42.07 -7.93
N TRP A 8 50.11 -41.78 -7.04
CA TRP A 8 48.70 -42.08 -7.28
C TRP A 8 48.14 -41.24 -8.42
N VAL A 9 47.67 -41.91 -9.47
CA VAL A 9 46.87 -41.36 -10.55
C VAL A 9 45.41 -41.58 -10.18
N PHE A 10 44.64 -40.50 -10.00
CA PHE A 10 43.18 -40.58 -9.97
C PHE A 10 42.62 -39.99 -11.26
N ALA A 11 42.06 -40.88 -12.07
CA ALA A 11 41.32 -40.58 -13.28
C ALA A 11 39.87 -40.20 -12.96
N ASN A 12 39.34 -39.26 -13.75
CA ASN A 12 37.94 -38.84 -13.81
C ASN A 12 36.98 -39.99 -14.12
N ARG A 13 35.84 -40.07 -13.42
CA ARG A 13 34.48 -39.84 -13.96
C ARG A 13 33.40 -39.89 -12.85
N PRO A 14 32.19 -39.35 -13.11
CA PRO A 14 31.45 -38.54 -12.14
C PRO A 14 30.18 -39.23 -11.62
N GLU A 15 29.85 -39.04 -10.34
CA GLU A 15 28.48 -39.21 -9.88
C GLU A 15 28.19 -38.39 -8.62
N CYS A 16 27.39 -37.35 -8.84
CA CYS A 16 26.32 -36.84 -7.99
C CYS A 16 26.30 -37.34 -6.53
N GLN A 17 26.52 -36.43 -5.57
CA GLN A 17 25.48 -36.07 -4.61
C GLN A 17 25.92 -34.94 -3.67
N LYS A 18 25.22 -33.81 -3.84
CA LYS A 18 24.57 -33.04 -2.77
C LYS A 18 25.43 -32.73 -1.56
N THR A 19 25.96 -31.52 -1.50
CA THR A 19 25.84 -30.67 -0.30
C THR A 19 26.31 -29.24 -0.61
N MET A 20 25.51 -28.26 -0.16
CA MET A 20 25.97 -26.93 0.24
C MET A 20 26.35 -25.88 -0.84
N SER A 21 25.62 -25.77 -1.96
CA SER A 21 25.70 -24.57 -2.82
C SER A 21 24.36 -23.88 -3.13
N THR A 22 23.24 -24.37 -2.59
CA THR A 22 21.90 -23.87 -2.94
C THR A 22 21.23 -23.06 -1.83
N MET A 23 21.95 -22.12 -1.20
CA MET A 23 21.35 -21.21 -0.21
C MET A 23 21.67 -19.72 -0.39
N LEU A 24 22.18 -19.30 -1.55
CA LEU A 24 22.35 -17.87 -1.87
C LEU A 24 21.84 -17.53 -3.28
N LYS A 25 20.65 -18.02 -3.65
CA LYS A 25 19.85 -17.35 -4.68
C LYS A 25 19.18 -16.14 -4.02
N SER A 26 19.93 -15.06 -3.93
CA SER A 26 19.41 -13.73 -3.66
C SER A 26 18.24 -13.48 -4.61
N SER A 27 17.04 -13.30 -4.05
CA SER A 27 15.80 -13.09 -4.79
C SER A 27 15.78 -11.69 -5.38
N TRP A 28 16.68 -11.40 -6.31
CA TRP A 28 16.49 -10.32 -7.25
C TRP A 28 15.30 -10.73 -8.10
N ARG A 29 14.12 -10.20 -7.76
CA ARG A 29 12.97 -10.24 -8.67
C ARG A 29 13.45 -9.62 -9.98
N GLU A 30 13.37 -10.36 -11.08
CA GLU A 30 13.58 -9.79 -12.40
C GLU A 30 12.59 -8.62 -12.55
N ILE A 31 13.10 -7.40 -12.40
CA ILE A 31 12.36 -6.19 -12.66
C ILE A 31 12.07 -6.25 -14.17
N PRO A 32 10.81 -6.25 -14.62
CA PRO A 32 10.51 -6.31 -16.04
C PRO A 32 11.28 -5.21 -16.78
N PRO A 33 11.87 -5.50 -17.95
CA PRO A 33 12.69 -4.53 -18.66
C PRO A 33 11.83 -3.31 -18.95
N VAL A 34 12.15 -2.19 -18.30
CA VAL A 34 11.44 -0.95 -18.54
C VAL A 34 11.88 -0.46 -19.92
N LEU A 35 11.02 -0.68 -20.91
CA LEU A 35 11.24 -0.18 -22.26
C LEU A 35 11.11 1.34 -22.23
N ALA A 36 12.23 2.03 -22.51
CA ALA A 36 12.22 3.48 -22.65
C ALA A 36 11.44 3.88 -23.91
N ARG A 37 10.86 5.09 -23.91
CA ARG A 37 10.28 5.65 -25.14
C ARG A 37 11.31 5.63 -26.26
N ARG A 38 10.95 4.99 -27.39
CA ARG A 38 11.82 4.85 -28.57
C ARG A 38 12.24 6.22 -29.12
N ASP A 39 11.32 7.20 -29.01
CA ASP A 39 11.51 8.56 -29.54
C ASP A 39 12.17 9.51 -28.52
N CYS A 40 12.72 9.00 -27.42
CA CYS A 40 13.39 9.84 -26.42
C CYS A 40 14.72 10.36 -26.96
N THR A 41 14.87 11.68 -27.08
CA THR A 41 16.08 12.33 -27.59
C THR A 41 17.31 12.12 -26.71
N LEU A 42 17.13 11.86 -25.41
CA LEU A 42 18.20 11.63 -24.44
C LEU A 42 18.76 10.21 -24.47
N CYS A 43 17.89 9.19 -24.52
CA CYS A 43 18.32 7.78 -24.42
C CYS A 43 18.08 6.94 -25.67
N ARG A 44 17.33 7.45 -26.66
CA ARG A 44 17.04 6.79 -27.95
C ARG A 44 16.55 5.35 -27.80
N GLY A 45 15.64 5.13 -26.84
CA GLY A 45 15.08 3.81 -26.55
C GLY A 45 15.93 2.91 -25.64
N THR A 46 17.14 3.29 -25.26
CA THR A 46 18.02 2.47 -24.38
C THR A 46 17.66 2.60 -22.90
N GLY A 47 17.04 3.71 -22.49
CA GLY A 47 16.74 4.00 -21.07
C GLY A 47 17.94 4.48 -20.25
N TRP A 48 19.08 4.71 -20.89
CA TRP A 48 20.29 5.24 -20.27
C TRP A 48 20.70 6.55 -20.93
N GLU A 49 21.01 7.54 -20.10
CA GLU A 49 21.59 8.80 -20.52
C GLU A 49 23.07 8.78 -20.16
N LEU A 50 23.92 9.01 -21.16
CA LEU A 50 25.36 9.13 -20.98
C LEU A 50 25.70 10.58 -20.68
N LEU A 51 26.33 10.81 -19.53
CA LEU A 51 26.80 12.10 -19.06
C LEU A 51 28.32 12.08 -18.98
N ILE A 52 28.95 13.20 -19.32
CA ILE A 52 30.38 13.40 -19.09
C ILE A 52 30.51 14.28 -17.86
N VAL A 53 31.05 13.74 -16.77
CA VAL A 53 31.29 14.48 -15.52
C VAL A 53 32.77 14.36 -15.20
N SER A 54 33.47 15.49 -15.15
CA SER A 54 34.92 15.55 -14.89
C SER A 54 35.74 14.68 -15.86
N GLY A 55 35.38 14.67 -17.15
CA GLY A 55 36.07 13.88 -18.18
C GLY A 55 35.76 12.38 -18.17
N LEU A 56 34.93 11.90 -17.24
CA LEU A 56 34.52 10.50 -17.15
C LEU A 56 33.09 10.30 -17.66
N SER A 57 32.92 9.30 -18.53
CA SER A 57 31.60 8.85 -18.96
C SER A 57 30.87 8.14 -17.81
N ARG A 58 29.75 8.71 -17.38
CA ARG A 58 28.83 8.12 -16.41
C ARG A 58 27.49 7.85 -17.08
N ALA A 59 26.86 6.72 -16.76
CA ALA A 59 25.50 6.43 -17.19
C ALA A 59 24.53 6.70 -16.04
N ARG A 60 23.44 7.43 -16.31
CA ARG A 60 22.28 7.52 -15.41
C ARG A 60 21.03 6.99 -16.10
N ARG A 61 20.01 6.61 -15.31
CA ARG A 61 18.70 6.26 -15.88
C ARG A 61 18.05 7.50 -16.47
N CYS A 62 17.55 7.37 -17.69
CA CYS A 62 16.88 8.46 -18.37
C CYS A 62 15.51 8.74 -17.73
N GLY A 63 15.15 10.02 -17.57
CA GLY A 63 13.86 10.44 -16.99
C GLY A 63 12.63 9.93 -17.74
N CYS A 64 12.72 9.65 -19.04
CA CYS A 64 11.61 9.08 -19.82
C CYS A 64 11.13 7.73 -19.28
N LEU A 65 12.03 7.00 -18.63
CA LEU A 65 11.78 5.69 -18.08
C LEU A 65 11.06 5.78 -16.72
N ALA A 66 11.28 6.87 -15.99
CA ALA A 66 10.54 7.20 -14.79
C ALA A 66 9.07 7.55 -15.11
N LEU A 67 8.82 8.26 -16.21
CA LEU A 67 7.45 8.61 -16.63
C LEU A 67 6.63 7.38 -17.05
N ASP A 68 7.15 6.52 -17.94
CA ASP A 68 6.44 5.31 -18.36
C ASP A 68 6.21 4.34 -17.19
N ARG A 69 7.18 4.26 -16.27
CA ARG A 69 7.05 3.47 -15.05
C ARG A 69 6.00 4.06 -14.11
N LEU A 70 5.97 5.37 -13.93
CA LEU A 70 4.96 6.06 -13.13
C LEU A 70 3.55 5.82 -13.69
N LEU A 71 3.36 5.94 -15.00
CA LEU A 71 2.06 5.70 -15.65
C LEU A 71 1.59 4.26 -15.45
N LYS A 72 2.45 3.28 -15.70
CA LYS A 72 2.15 1.86 -15.44
C LYS A 72 1.84 1.62 -13.96
N LEU A 73 2.62 2.19 -13.05
CA LEU A 73 2.37 2.05 -11.61
C LEU A 73 1.02 2.67 -11.23
N LYS A 74 0.65 3.85 -11.75
CA LYS A 74 -0.66 4.47 -11.51
C LYS A 74 -1.82 3.57 -11.95
N GLU A 75 -1.75 2.99 -13.14
CA GLU A 75 -2.75 2.02 -13.62
C GLU A 75 -2.85 0.80 -12.69
N ILE A 76 -1.69 0.36 -12.23
CA ILE A 76 -1.50 -0.81 -11.38
C ILE A 76 -2.02 -0.59 -9.95
N VAL A 77 -1.83 0.61 -9.37
CA VAL A 77 -2.29 0.94 -8.02
C VAL A 77 -3.81 1.00 -7.95
N ARG A 78 -4.50 1.35 -9.06
CA ARG A 78 -5.97 1.43 -9.18
C ARG A 78 -6.60 2.50 -8.29
N ILE A 79 -5.99 3.68 -8.21
CA ILE A 79 -6.60 4.84 -7.54
C ILE A 79 -7.82 5.29 -8.36
N PRO A 80 -9.03 5.38 -7.76
CA PRO A 80 -10.20 5.92 -8.44
C PRO A 80 -9.96 7.36 -8.94
N ARG A 81 -10.49 7.72 -10.13
CA ARG A 81 -10.32 9.05 -10.74
C ARG A 81 -10.65 10.22 -9.81
N ARG A 82 -11.66 10.05 -8.95
CA ARG A 82 -12.07 11.05 -7.96
C ARG A 82 -10.99 11.41 -6.93
N TYR A 83 -9.93 10.62 -6.79
CA TYR A 83 -8.82 10.86 -5.88
C TYR A 83 -7.50 11.13 -6.60
N GLU A 84 -7.49 11.28 -7.94
CA GLU A 84 -6.26 11.53 -8.71
C GLU A 84 -5.60 12.87 -8.39
N HIS A 85 -6.36 13.84 -7.85
CA HIS A 85 -5.86 15.14 -7.42
C HIS A 85 -5.44 15.15 -5.93
N CYS A 86 -5.68 14.09 -5.16
CA CYS A 86 -5.37 14.09 -3.73
C CYS A 86 -3.86 14.12 -3.49
N SER A 87 -3.32 15.25 -3.05
CA SER A 87 -1.93 15.40 -2.59
C SER A 87 -1.83 15.84 -1.13
N LEU A 88 -0.66 15.61 -0.51
CA LEU A 88 -0.40 16.06 0.86
C LEU A 88 -0.35 17.59 0.93
N GLY A 89 0.18 18.25 -0.11
CA GLY A 89 0.28 19.70 -0.21
C GLY A 89 -1.06 20.40 -0.43
N GLU A 90 -2.07 19.72 -0.99
CA GLU A 90 -3.41 20.26 -1.21
C GLU A 90 -4.39 19.98 -0.07
N PHE A 91 -4.05 19.09 0.86
CA PHE A 91 -4.90 18.84 2.02
C PHE A 91 -5.00 20.11 2.89
N ARG A 92 -6.24 20.58 3.14
CA ARG A 92 -6.52 21.76 3.96
C ARG A 92 -7.16 21.34 5.28
N PRO A 93 -6.38 21.14 6.35
CA PRO A 93 -6.92 20.76 7.64
C PRO A 93 -7.71 21.94 8.24
N LEU A 94 -8.94 21.68 8.70
CA LEU A 94 -9.80 22.62 9.43
C LEU A 94 -9.77 22.39 10.93
N THR A 95 -9.31 21.21 11.38
CA THR A 95 -9.24 20.86 12.80
C THR A 95 -7.83 20.42 13.20
N LEU A 96 -7.51 20.54 14.49
CA LEU A 96 -6.23 20.06 15.04
C LEU A 96 -6.01 18.55 14.78
N SER A 97 -7.09 17.76 14.77
CA SER A 97 -7.01 16.32 14.47
C SER A 97 -6.59 16.07 13.02
N GLN A 98 -7.10 16.85 12.07
CA GLN A 98 -6.71 16.80 10.66
C GLN A 98 -5.27 17.31 10.46
N THR A 99 -4.84 18.36 11.18
CA THR A 99 -3.44 18.82 11.16
C THR A 99 -2.48 17.74 11.66
N ARG A 100 -2.83 17.06 12.77
CA ARG A 100 -2.04 15.94 13.29
C ARG A 100 -2.01 14.79 12.28
N ALA A 101 -3.15 14.46 11.67
CA ALA A 101 -3.23 13.40 10.67
C ALA A 101 -2.38 13.70 9.43
N LEU A 102 -2.38 14.94 8.95
CA LEU A 102 -1.49 15.38 7.88
C LEU A 102 -0.02 15.22 8.27
N GLY A 103 0.37 15.63 9.47
CA GLY A 103 1.74 15.45 9.97
C GLY A 103 2.15 13.98 10.09
N GLU A 104 1.24 13.08 10.51
CA GLU A 104 1.50 11.64 10.48
C GLU A 104 1.64 11.08 9.07
N ALA A 105 0.81 11.55 8.13
CA ALA A 105 0.89 11.16 6.73
C ALA A 105 2.21 11.59 6.07
N GLN A 106 2.64 12.84 6.32
CA GLN A 106 3.93 13.37 5.86
C GLN A 106 5.10 12.56 6.44
N ARG A 107 5.13 12.35 7.76
CA ARG A 107 6.16 11.54 8.41
C ARG A 107 6.21 10.11 7.88
N PHE A 108 5.07 9.51 7.59
CA PHE A 108 5.01 8.17 7.01
C PHE A 108 5.60 8.17 5.60
N ALA A 109 5.21 9.11 4.74
CA ALA A 109 5.72 9.20 3.37
C ALA A 109 7.23 9.50 3.32
N GLU A 110 7.74 10.32 4.24
CA GLU A 110 9.16 10.65 4.36
C GLU A 110 10.03 9.47 4.79
N ARG A 111 9.53 8.63 5.70
CA ARG A 111 10.28 7.50 6.29
C ARG A 111 10.09 6.19 5.53
N PHE A 112 9.22 6.13 4.54
CA PHE A 112 9.03 4.92 3.74
C PHE A 112 10.30 4.64 2.90
N PRO A 113 10.77 3.39 2.79
CA PRO A 113 10.16 2.12 3.24
C PRO A 113 10.57 1.65 4.65
N GLU A 114 11.28 2.46 5.43
CA GLU A 114 11.81 2.11 6.77
C GLU A 114 10.75 2.13 7.88
N VAL A 115 9.50 2.45 7.54
CA VAL A 115 8.38 2.49 8.49
C VAL A 115 8.15 1.13 9.14
N THR A 116 8.11 1.11 10.47
CA THR A 116 7.84 -0.10 11.26
C THR A 116 6.36 -0.35 11.50
N ARG A 117 5.54 0.69 11.36
CA ARG A 117 4.08 0.63 11.53
C ARG A 117 3.37 1.29 10.36
N GLY A 118 2.25 0.69 9.96
CA GLY A 118 1.26 1.27 9.07
C GLY A 118 0.46 2.39 9.73
N LEU A 119 -0.57 2.87 9.04
CA LEU A 119 -1.50 3.89 9.55
C LEU A 119 -2.94 3.36 9.51
N PHE A 120 -3.75 3.78 10.47
CA PHE A 120 -5.19 3.57 10.43
C PHE A 120 -5.89 4.92 10.64
N PHE A 121 -6.37 5.52 9.56
CA PHE A 121 -7.18 6.73 9.60
C PHE A 121 -8.63 6.39 9.91
N CYS A 122 -9.13 6.85 11.06
CA CYS A 122 -10.48 6.56 11.54
C CYS A 122 -11.22 7.85 11.89
N GLY A 123 -12.53 7.87 11.74
CA GLY A 123 -13.35 9.07 11.99
C GLY A 123 -14.65 9.07 11.19
N PRO A 124 -15.49 10.12 11.29
CA PRO A 124 -16.72 10.22 10.53
C PRO A 124 -16.46 10.35 9.02
N PRO A 125 -17.46 10.14 8.16
CA PRO A 125 -17.28 10.27 6.72
C PRO A 125 -17.03 11.74 6.33
N GLY A 126 -16.28 11.95 5.24
CA GLY A 126 -16.03 13.30 4.72
C GLY A 126 -14.94 14.13 5.40
N VAL A 127 -14.23 13.59 6.40
CA VAL A 127 -13.14 14.31 7.10
C VAL A 127 -11.76 14.20 6.43
N GLY A 128 -11.65 13.48 5.32
CA GLY A 128 -10.40 13.38 4.54
C GLY A 128 -9.54 12.14 4.75
N LYS A 129 -10.07 11.05 5.33
CA LYS A 129 -9.32 9.79 5.59
C LYS A 129 -8.74 9.19 4.31
N THR A 130 -9.58 8.98 3.29
CA THR A 130 -9.17 8.46 1.99
C THR A 130 -8.27 9.43 1.24
N HIS A 131 -8.50 10.74 1.37
CA HIS A 131 -7.61 11.76 0.79
C HIS A 131 -6.19 11.58 1.30
N LEU A 132 -5.99 11.49 2.62
CA LEU A 132 -4.65 11.32 3.20
C LEU A 132 -4.01 9.99 2.77
N ALA A 133 -4.77 8.89 2.78
CA ALA A 133 -4.26 7.60 2.35
C ALA A 133 -3.79 7.62 0.88
N VAL A 134 -4.60 8.18 -0.02
CA VAL A 134 -4.25 8.32 -1.43
C VAL A 134 -3.09 9.31 -1.63
N ALA A 135 -3.08 10.42 -0.91
CA ALA A 135 -2.03 11.42 -0.98
C ALA A 135 -0.65 10.85 -0.61
N ILE A 136 -0.57 9.99 0.41
CA ILE A 136 0.66 9.23 0.72
C ILE A 136 1.08 8.38 -0.48
N VAL A 137 0.15 7.64 -1.09
CA VAL A 137 0.46 6.78 -2.23
C VAL A 137 0.97 7.59 -3.42
N GLN A 138 0.35 8.73 -3.72
CA GLN A 138 0.79 9.60 -4.79
C GLN A 138 2.22 10.11 -4.56
N GLU A 139 2.51 10.55 -3.34
CA GLU A 139 3.86 10.97 -2.94
C GLU A 139 4.89 9.84 -3.12
N LEU A 140 4.56 8.62 -2.68
CA LEU A 140 5.43 7.45 -2.80
C LEU A 140 5.62 6.99 -4.24
N LEU A 141 4.59 7.08 -5.08
CA LEU A 141 4.68 6.77 -6.51
C LEU A 141 5.66 7.71 -7.22
N GLN A 142 5.66 8.99 -6.84
CA GLN A 142 6.56 10.00 -7.39
C GLN A 142 7.99 9.83 -6.89
N ARG A 143 8.18 9.46 -5.61
CA ARG A 143 9.51 9.40 -4.98
C ARG A 143 10.24 8.07 -5.19
N PHE A 144 9.56 6.93 -5.05
CA PHE A 144 10.22 5.63 -4.88
C PHE A 144 9.87 4.59 -5.96
N HIS A 145 8.81 4.79 -6.75
CA HIS A 145 8.34 3.83 -7.76
C HIS A 145 8.15 2.40 -7.23
N GLU A 146 7.57 2.31 -6.03
CA GLU A 146 7.35 1.07 -5.27
C GLU A 146 6.08 0.32 -5.67
N ASP A 147 6.02 -0.97 -5.29
CA ASP A 147 4.84 -1.80 -5.47
C ASP A 147 3.77 -1.43 -4.44
N LEU A 148 2.86 -0.53 -4.83
CA LEU A 148 1.72 -0.08 -4.03
C LEU A 148 0.41 -0.65 -4.60
N LEU A 149 -0.60 -0.81 -3.77
CA LEU A 149 -1.93 -1.23 -4.20
C LEU A 149 -3.01 -0.57 -3.36
N PHE A 150 -3.99 0.05 -4.05
CA PHE A 150 -5.22 0.54 -3.46
C PHE A 150 -6.33 -0.48 -3.67
N VAL A 151 -7.03 -0.82 -2.60
CA VAL A 151 -8.18 -1.72 -2.62
C VAL A 151 -9.29 -1.09 -1.80
N ASP A 152 -10.46 -0.97 -2.43
CA ASP A 152 -11.70 -0.69 -1.72
C ASP A 152 -12.20 -1.97 -1.03
N PHE A 153 -12.35 -1.94 0.28
CA PHE A 153 -12.64 -3.13 1.09
C PHE A 153 -14.04 -3.68 0.82
N GLU A 154 -15.03 -2.82 0.62
CA GLU A 154 -16.41 -3.21 0.25
C GLU A 154 -16.41 -3.98 -1.08
N SER A 155 -15.76 -3.43 -2.11
CA SER A 155 -15.60 -4.11 -3.40
C SER A 155 -14.82 -5.44 -3.30
N LEU A 156 -13.90 -5.57 -2.35
CA LEU A 156 -13.19 -6.81 -2.08
C LEU A 156 -14.11 -7.83 -1.40
N ALA A 157 -14.80 -7.42 -0.34
CA ALA A 157 -15.73 -8.24 0.43
C ALA A 157 -16.86 -8.79 -0.45
N TYR A 158 -17.45 -7.95 -1.31
CA TYR A 158 -18.48 -8.36 -2.25
C TYR A 158 -18.01 -9.46 -3.21
N ARG A 159 -16.80 -9.31 -3.77
CA ARG A 159 -16.23 -10.30 -4.71
C ARG A 159 -15.94 -11.64 -4.06
N HIS A 160 -15.46 -11.63 -2.81
CA HIS A 160 -15.23 -12.86 -2.05
C HIS A 160 -16.54 -13.53 -1.60
N ALA A 161 -17.57 -12.75 -1.28
CA ALA A 161 -18.88 -13.29 -0.90
C ALA A 161 -19.67 -13.88 -2.09
N CYS A 162 -19.45 -13.37 -3.30
CA CYS A 162 -20.13 -13.83 -4.52
C CYS A 162 -19.14 -14.23 -5.63
N PRO A 163 -18.42 -15.36 -5.48
CA PRO A 163 -17.45 -15.81 -6.47
C PRO A 163 -18.14 -16.26 -7.77
N THR A 164 -17.59 -15.87 -8.91
CA THR A 164 -18.09 -16.28 -10.24
C THR A 164 -17.13 -17.29 -10.88
N ARG A 165 -17.59 -18.15 -11.80
CA ARG A 165 -16.73 -19.18 -12.42
C ARG A 165 -15.46 -18.63 -13.12
N ALA A 166 -15.47 -17.37 -13.54
CA ALA A 166 -14.31 -16.69 -14.14
C ALA A 166 -13.36 -16.04 -13.11
N SER A 167 -13.71 -16.00 -11.82
CA SER A 167 -12.99 -15.25 -10.80
C SER A 167 -11.79 -15.99 -10.21
N HIS A 168 -11.83 -17.32 -10.06
CA HIS A 168 -10.85 -18.06 -9.25
C HIS A 168 -9.37 -17.78 -9.60
N LYS A 169 -8.98 -17.86 -10.89
CA LYS A 169 -7.57 -17.60 -11.27
C LYS A 169 -7.16 -16.12 -11.13
N ARG A 170 -8.08 -15.18 -11.35
CA ARG A 170 -7.79 -13.74 -11.20
C ARG A 170 -7.72 -13.35 -9.73
N GLU A 171 -8.58 -13.94 -8.92
CA GLU A 171 -8.68 -13.73 -7.48
C GLU A 171 -7.41 -14.21 -6.76
N ASP A 172 -6.88 -15.37 -7.14
CA ASP A 172 -5.60 -15.88 -6.60
C ASP A 172 -4.42 -14.95 -6.90
N LEU A 173 -4.37 -14.38 -8.12
CA LEU A 173 -3.32 -13.45 -8.51
C LEU A 173 -3.43 -12.13 -7.74
N GLU A 174 -4.65 -11.59 -7.61
CA GLU A 174 -4.90 -10.36 -6.85
C GLU A 174 -4.63 -10.55 -5.36
N TRP A 175 -5.01 -11.69 -4.79
CA TRP A 175 -4.70 -12.06 -3.42
C TRP A 175 -3.19 -12.18 -3.18
N GLY A 176 -2.50 -12.91 -4.07
CA GLY A 176 -1.05 -13.05 -4.04
C GLY A 176 -0.34 -11.70 -4.12
N ARG A 177 -0.91 -10.75 -4.85
CA ARG A 177 -0.43 -9.38 -4.93
C ARG A 177 -0.70 -8.61 -3.64
N MET A 178 -1.94 -8.60 -3.14
CA MET A 178 -2.32 -7.92 -1.90
C MET A 178 -1.47 -8.34 -0.70
N THR A 179 -1.05 -9.59 -0.64
CA THR A 179 -0.19 -10.09 0.44
C THR A 179 1.29 -9.70 0.30
N ARG A 180 1.76 -9.33 -0.90
CA ARG A 180 3.19 -9.14 -1.21
C ARG A 180 3.61 -7.69 -1.46
N VAL A 181 2.70 -6.82 -1.86
CA VAL A 181 2.98 -5.39 -2.14
C VAL A 181 3.64 -4.70 -0.95
N SER A 182 4.56 -3.78 -1.23
CA SER A 182 5.32 -3.00 -0.24
C SER A 182 4.38 -2.22 0.67
N LEU A 183 3.32 -1.64 0.10
CA LEU A 183 2.25 -0.96 0.82
C LEU A 183 0.88 -1.37 0.26
N LEU A 184 -0.04 -1.77 1.15
CA LEU A 184 -1.44 -2.03 0.80
C LEU A 184 -2.32 -0.96 1.45
N ILE A 185 -3.25 -0.41 0.70
CA ILE A 185 -4.26 0.53 1.20
C ILE A 185 -5.60 -0.19 1.13
N LEU A 186 -6.25 -0.32 2.29
CA LEU A 186 -7.60 -0.85 2.44
C LEU A 186 -8.53 0.32 2.79
N ASP A 187 -9.21 0.84 1.78
CA ASP A 187 -10.18 1.92 1.94
C ASP A 187 -11.51 1.35 2.44
N ASN A 188 -12.25 2.12 3.24
CA ASN A 188 -13.58 1.76 3.77
C ASN A 188 -13.59 0.43 4.56
N PHE A 189 -12.53 0.20 5.34
CA PHE A 189 -12.33 -1.03 6.10
C PHE A 189 -13.48 -1.27 7.09
N GLY A 190 -14.16 -2.41 6.90
CA GLY A 190 -15.26 -2.84 7.75
C GLY A 190 -16.52 -1.97 7.68
N GLN A 191 -16.81 -1.30 6.56
CA GLN A 191 -18.08 -0.57 6.42
C GLN A 191 -19.30 -1.49 6.25
N ASP A 192 -19.10 -2.73 5.80
CA ASP A 192 -20.16 -3.73 5.66
C ASP A 192 -20.35 -4.60 6.91
N ALA A 193 -21.51 -5.23 7.00
CA ALA A 193 -21.80 -6.23 8.02
C ALA A 193 -20.81 -7.41 7.93
N PRO A 194 -20.17 -7.82 9.04
CA PRO A 194 -19.17 -8.88 9.02
C PRO A 194 -19.84 -10.25 8.81
N SER A 195 -19.74 -10.79 7.59
CA SER A 195 -20.06 -12.20 7.33
C SER A 195 -18.90 -13.10 7.78
N ARG A 196 -19.17 -14.40 7.99
CA ARG A 196 -18.11 -15.37 8.35
C ARG A 196 -16.99 -15.41 7.32
N ASP A 197 -17.33 -15.29 6.04
CA ASP A 197 -16.36 -15.30 4.95
C ASP A 197 -15.51 -14.03 4.94
N ILE A 198 -16.12 -12.86 5.19
CA ILE A 198 -15.40 -11.57 5.28
C ILE A 198 -14.43 -11.57 6.47
N VAL A 199 -14.87 -12.09 7.61
CA VAL A 199 -14.03 -12.24 8.81
C VAL A 199 -12.82 -13.11 8.50
N ARG A 200 -13.05 -14.32 7.97
CA ARG A 200 -11.98 -15.26 7.62
C ARG A 200 -11.00 -14.67 6.60
N MET A 201 -11.50 -14.08 5.53
CA MET A 201 -10.68 -13.40 4.52
C MET A 201 -9.83 -12.30 5.17
N THR A 202 -10.42 -11.48 6.04
CA THR A 202 -9.70 -10.39 6.72
C THR A 202 -8.57 -10.94 7.59
N GLU A 203 -8.83 -11.99 8.38
CA GLU A 203 -7.81 -12.63 9.20
C GLU A 203 -6.66 -13.20 8.37
N GLU A 204 -6.98 -13.93 7.30
CA GLU A 204 -5.98 -14.52 6.40
C GLU A 204 -5.11 -13.43 5.75
N LEU A 205 -5.71 -12.33 5.30
CA LEU A 205 -4.99 -11.20 4.70
C LEU A 205 -4.05 -10.52 5.71
N LEU A 206 -4.56 -10.20 6.90
CA LEU A 206 -3.79 -9.53 7.94
C LEU A 206 -2.63 -10.40 8.43
N HIS A 207 -2.89 -11.69 8.65
CA HIS A 207 -1.86 -12.67 9.02
C HIS A 207 -0.77 -12.76 7.95
N ALA A 208 -1.17 -12.92 6.68
CA ALA A 208 -0.27 -13.04 5.55
C ALA A 208 0.66 -11.82 5.38
N ARG A 209 0.17 -10.61 5.66
CA ARG A 209 0.96 -9.37 5.60
C ARG A 209 1.87 -9.21 6.81
N ARG A 210 1.40 -9.58 8.01
CA ARG A 210 2.20 -9.59 9.24
C ARG A 210 3.44 -10.48 9.10
N VAL A 211 3.25 -11.72 8.66
CA VAL A 211 4.35 -12.69 8.47
C VAL A 211 5.40 -12.14 7.51
N ARG A 212 4.98 -11.43 6.46
CA ARG A 212 5.88 -10.81 5.48
C ARG A 212 6.42 -9.44 5.88
N LYS A 213 6.04 -8.93 7.06
CA LYS A 213 6.39 -7.59 7.56
C LYS A 213 6.09 -6.49 6.54
N LYS A 214 4.92 -6.54 5.90
CA LYS A 214 4.47 -5.55 4.92
C LYS A 214 3.52 -4.54 5.56
N ALA A 215 3.79 -3.25 5.38
CA ALA A 215 3.02 -2.17 5.98
C ALA A 215 1.67 -1.99 5.27
N SER A 216 0.62 -1.63 6.01
CA SER A 216 -0.72 -1.38 5.46
C SER A 216 -1.25 -0.03 5.94
N ILE A 217 -2.03 0.64 5.11
CA ILE A 217 -2.84 1.79 5.50
C ILE A 217 -4.31 1.39 5.46
N PHE A 218 -5.05 1.73 6.50
CA PHE A 218 -6.48 1.49 6.59
C PHE A 218 -7.21 2.82 6.68
N THR A 219 -8.38 2.91 6.06
CA THR A 219 -9.34 3.97 6.34
C THR A 219 -10.63 3.32 6.83
N GLY A 220 -11.31 3.93 7.79
CA GLY A 220 -12.56 3.37 8.31
C GLY A 220 -13.33 4.37 9.16
N ASP A 221 -14.42 3.90 9.75
CA ASP A 221 -15.20 4.69 10.68
C ASP A 221 -14.48 4.89 12.02
N ALA A 222 -15.07 5.72 12.87
CA ALA A 222 -14.53 5.98 14.20
C ALA A 222 -14.44 4.67 14.99
N ILE A 223 -13.27 4.40 15.54
CA ILE A 223 -13.03 3.32 16.50
C ILE A 223 -12.68 3.95 17.85
N PRO A 224 -12.89 3.26 18.97
CA PRO A 224 -12.46 3.74 20.27
C PRO A 224 -10.95 3.95 20.30
N SER A 225 -10.50 4.96 21.06
CA SER A 225 -9.06 5.16 21.28
C SER A 225 -8.45 3.91 21.93
N HIS A 226 -7.25 3.53 21.49
CA HIS A 226 -6.47 2.35 21.92
C HIS A 226 -6.48 2.02 23.43
N ALA A 227 -6.70 3.01 24.30
CA ALA A 227 -6.80 2.83 25.75
C ALA A 227 -8.00 1.96 26.20
N SER A 228 -8.87 1.57 25.28
CA SER A 228 -10.14 0.90 25.57
C SER A 228 -10.35 -0.40 24.80
N PHE A 229 -9.30 -1.16 24.48
CA PHE A 229 -9.44 -2.58 24.13
C PHE A 229 -9.32 -3.44 25.41
N PRO A 230 -10.33 -3.52 26.30
CA PRO A 230 -10.30 -4.49 27.37
C PRO A 230 -10.53 -5.86 26.74
N LEU A 231 -9.51 -6.71 26.83
CA LEU A 231 -9.66 -8.15 26.75
C LEU A 231 -10.75 -8.55 27.77
N GLY A 232 -11.98 -8.77 27.33
CA GLY A 232 -13.03 -9.42 28.13
C GLY A 232 -14.08 -8.53 28.84
N ARG A 233 -14.28 -7.26 28.50
CA ARG A 233 -15.52 -6.54 28.91
C ARG A 233 -16.29 -6.04 27.70
N ALA A 234 -17.59 -6.37 27.68
CA ALA A 234 -18.55 -6.00 26.65
C ALA A 234 -18.46 -4.50 26.32
N TRP A 235 -18.28 -4.19 25.04
CA TRP A 235 -18.32 -2.84 24.49
C TRP A 235 -19.66 -2.19 24.87
N LYS A 236 -19.63 -1.09 25.62
CA LYS A 236 -20.80 -0.24 25.84
C LYS A 236 -20.66 1.03 24.99
N LEU A 237 -21.60 1.12 24.04
CA LEU A 237 -22.01 2.26 23.22
C LEU A 237 -21.11 2.70 22.06
N GLU A 238 -21.79 2.81 20.91
CA GLU A 238 -21.38 3.24 19.56
C GLU A 238 -20.53 2.25 18.74
N HIS A 239 -21.17 1.18 18.29
CA HIS A 239 -20.60 0.23 17.34
C HIS A 239 -20.62 0.82 15.92
N SER A 240 -19.54 1.50 15.53
CA SER A 240 -19.34 1.79 14.11
C SER A 240 -19.24 0.47 13.32
N PRO A 241 -19.59 0.45 12.03
CA PRO A 241 -19.40 -0.72 11.18
C PRO A 241 -17.98 -1.29 11.28
N THR A 242 -16.97 -0.42 11.22
CA THR A 242 -15.56 -0.82 11.37
C THR A 242 -15.29 -1.52 12.69
N GLN A 243 -15.90 -1.03 13.79
CA GLN A 243 -15.80 -1.69 15.08
C GLN A 243 -16.45 -3.08 15.06
N ASN A 244 -17.61 -3.26 14.42
CA ASN A 244 -18.27 -4.57 14.33
C ASN A 244 -17.38 -5.62 13.63
N LEU A 245 -16.72 -5.24 12.54
CA LEU A 245 -15.75 -6.13 11.89
C LEU A 245 -14.61 -6.49 12.85
N LEU A 246 -13.97 -5.49 13.46
CA LEU A 246 -12.86 -5.72 14.40
C LEU A 246 -13.26 -6.61 15.58
N CYS A 247 -14.48 -6.44 16.09
CA CYS A 247 -15.05 -7.24 17.18
C CYS A 247 -15.32 -8.70 16.77
N SER A 248 -15.49 -8.94 15.47
CA SER A 248 -15.72 -10.27 14.91
C SER A 248 -14.43 -11.02 14.57
N LEU A 249 -13.27 -10.34 14.55
CA LEU A 249 -11.96 -10.96 14.36
C LEU A 249 -11.47 -11.61 15.67
N SER A 250 -10.59 -12.61 15.54
CA SER A 250 -9.89 -13.19 16.69
C SER A 250 -9.06 -12.13 17.44
N ALA A 251 -9.02 -12.26 18.77
CA ALA A 251 -8.29 -11.34 19.65
C ALA A 251 -6.82 -11.17 19.25
N ASN A 252 -6.17 -12.25 18.83
CA ASN A 252 -4.78 -12.21 18.36
C ASN A 252 -4.64 -11.34 17.11
N THR A 253 -5.51 -11.50 16.12
CA THR A 253 -5.50 -10.70 14.89
C THR A 253 -5.70 -9.22 15.20
N VAL A 254 -6.61 -8.89 16.12
CA VAL A 254 -6.86 -7.51 16.55
C VAL A 254 -5.63 -6.91 17.24
N ILE A 255 -5.05 -7.62 18.20
CA ILE A 255 -3.83 -7.18 18.91
C ILE A 255 -2.70 -6.94 17.90
N ASP A 256 -2.52 -7.86 16.96
CA ASP A 256 -1.46 -7.78 15.95
C ASP A 256 -1.66 -6.61 14.99
N LEU A 257 -2.90 -6.40 14.53
CA LEU A 257 -3.27 -5.27 13.69
C LEU A 257 -2.88 -3.97 14.41
N PHE A 258 -3.33 -3.78 15.64
CA PHE A 258 -3.09 -2.57 16.43
C PHE A 258 -1.64 -2.41 16.89
N ALA A 259 -0.86 -3.48 16.99
CA ALA A 259 0.59 -3.39 17.17
C ALA A 259 1.31 -2.94 15.89
N SER A 260 0.77 -3.33 14.72
CA SER A 260 1.36 -3.07 13.40
C SER A 260 0.96 -1.73 12.78
N VAL A 261 -0.05 -1.03 13.32
CA VAL A 261 -0.51 0.26 12.80
C VAL A 261 -0.54 1.32 13.89
N ARG A 262 -0.36 2.57 13.49
CA ARG A 262 -0.69 3.72 14.34
C ARG A 262 -2.09 4.21 13.99
N VAL A 263 -2.98 4.22 14.97
CA VAL A 263 -4.34 4.77 14.81
C VAL A 263 -4.28 6.29 14.86
N VAL A 264 -4.91 6.91 13.88
CA VAL A 264 -4.99 8.36 13.70
C VAL A 264 -6.46 8.74 13.58
N HIS A 265 -6.99 9.40 14.59
CA HIS A 265 -8.37 9.87 14.61
C HIS A 265 -8.49 11.21 13.89
N LEU A 266 -9.44 11.30 12.96
CA LEU A 266 -9.85 12.53 12.30
C LEU A 266 -11.25 12.90 12.79
N HIS A 267 -11.42 14.17 13.11
CA HIS A 267 -12.70 14.78 13.48
C HIS A 267 -12.88 16.07 12.67
N GLY A 268 -14.13 16.40 12.36
CA GLY A 268 -14.47 17.59 11.59
C GLY A 268 -15.82 17.46 10.90
N ALA A 269 -16.23 18.54 10.25
CA ALA A 269 -17.41 18.54 9.38
C ALA A 269 -17.14 17.75 8.09
N ASP A 270 -18.22 17.32 7.43
CA ASP A 270 -18.15 16.65 6.14
C ASP A 270 -17.81 17.67 5.04
N HIS A 271 -16.59 17.59 4.50
CA HIS A 271 -16.12 18.49 3.45
C HIS A 271 -16.92 18.38 2.14
N ARG A 272 -17.61 17.25 1.91
CA ARG A 272 -18.44 17.06 0.71
C ARG A 272 -19.68 17.95 0.72
N LYS A 273 -20.11 18.40 1.91
CA LYS A 273 -21.23 19.33 2.09
C LYS A 273 -20.79 20.80 2.09
N LEU A 274 -19.53 21.06 2.47
CA LEU A 274 -18.97 22.41 2.45
C LEU A 274 -18.81 22.94 1.02
N SER A 275 -18.47 22.09 0.04
CA SER A 275 -18.38 22.52 -1.37
C SER A 275 -19.74 22.94 -1.94
N SER A 276 -20.82 22.23 -1.62
CA SER A 276 -22.18 22.59 -2.07
C SER A 276 -22.67 23.90 -1.43
N ASP A 277 -22.41 24.12 -0.14
CA ASP A 277 -22.83 25.36 0.52
C ASP A 277 -22.01 26.57 0.05
N THR A 278 -20.75 26.36 -0.31
CA THR A 278 -19.90 27.44 -0.85
C THR A 278 -20.38 27.85 -2.24
N GLU A 279 -20.75 26.91 -3.13
CA GLU A 279 -21.36 27.23 -4.43
C GLU A 279 -22.71 27.95 -4.28
N VAL A 280 -23.55 27.53 -3.33
CA VAL A 280 -24.85 28.18 -3.06
C VAL A 280 -24.68 29.59 -2.48
N LEU A 281 -23.67 29.81 -1.62
CA LEU A 281 -23.35 31.14 -1.10
C LEU A 281 -22.77 32.08 -2.16
N PHE A 282 -22.01 31.56 -3.13
CA PHE A 282 -21.54 32.34 -4.28
C PHE A 282 -22.67 32.68 -5.26
N GLN A 283 -23.61 31.76 -5.51
CA GLN A 283 -24.80 32.04 -6.33
C GLN A 283 -25.74 33.05 -5.66
N ASN A 284 -25.98 32.92 -4.34
CA ASN A 284 -26.85 33.84 -3.59
C ASN A 284 -26.24 35.25 -3.39
N ARG A 285 -24.91 35.40 -3.41
CA ARG A 285 -24.27 36.72 -3.41
C ARG A 285 -24.39 37.46 -4.74
N ASN A 286 -24.50 36.74 -5.86
CA ASN A 286 -24.69 37.34 -7.18
C ASN A 286 -26.16 37.74 -7.44
N LEU A 287 -27.12 37.05 -6.81
CA LEU A 287 -28.55 37.40 -6.87
C LEU A 287 -28.97 38.59 -5.99
N ARG A 288 -28.09 39.06 -5.08
CA ARG A 288 -28.34 40.26 -4.25
C ARG A 288 -27.66 41.52 -4.77
N LYS A 289 -27.07 41.47 -5.97
CA LYS A 289 -26.40 42.60 -6.63
C LYS A 289 -27.06 43.04 -7.95
N THR A 290 -28.26 42.54 -8.23
CA THR A 290 -29.16 42.98 -9.31
C THR A 290 -30.41 43.56 -8.70
#